data_AF-A0AAW2EKJ3-F1
#
_entry.id   AF-A0AAW2EKJ3-F1
#
_cell.length_a   1.000
_cell.length_b   1.000
_cell.length_c   1.000
_cell.angle_alpha   90.00
_cell.angle_beta   90.00
_cell.angle_gamma   90.00
#
_symmetry.space_group_name_H-M   'P 1'
#
loop_
_entity.id
_entity.type
_entity.pdbx_description
1 polymer ?
#
loop_
_entity_poly.entity_id
_entity_poly.type
_entity_poly.pdbx_seq_one_letter_code
_entity_poly.pdbx_strand_id
1 'polypeptide(L)'
;MFFLMAAVNLLIISMTGVTAVTNMDKPEEFFRQITFSCALLVHLFFESFQAQRLIDHSSLVHTSLTSVPWYQTSSRTRKILIFMIMKTREPCVLTAGKMYVISMDTFSTVSNNF
;
A
#
# COMPACT_ATOMS: atom_id res chain seq x y z
N MET A 1 -10.33 -0.78 -8.03
CA MET A 1 -10.75 -2.00 -7.32
C MET A 1 -10.10 -2.10 -5.94
N PHE A 2 -8.75 -2.05 -5.83
CA PHE A 2 -8.02 -1.97 -4.53
C PHE A 2 -8.51 -0.86 -3.59
N PHE A 3 -8.68 0.37 -4.09
CA PHE A 3 -9.18 1.49 -3.28
C PHE A 3 -10.60 1.25 -2.72
N LEU A 4 -11.47 0.60 -3.50
CA LEU A 4 -12.81 0.22 -3.05
C LEU A 4 -12.74 -0.87 -1.96
N MET A 5 -11.85 -1.86 -2.10
CA MET A 5 -11.64 -2.88 -1.07
C MET A 5 -11.06 -2.31 0.23
N ALA A 6 -10.14 -1.36 0.14
CA ALA A 6 -9.61 -0.66 1.31
C ALA A 6 -10.68 0.18 2.01
N ALA A 7 -11.50 0.91 1.25
CA ALA A 7 -12.61 1.70 1.81
C ALA A 7 -13.65 0.81 2.51
N VAL A 8 -14.00 -0.34 1.92
CA VAL A 8 -14.93 -1.31 2.53
C VAL A 8 -14.33 -1.92 3.79
N ASN A 9 -13.05 -2.32 3.79
CA ASN A 9 -12.38 -2.84 4.99
C ASN A 9 -12.39 -1.83 6.15
N LEU A 10 -12.11 -0.55 5.87
CA LEU A 10 -12.14 0.52 6.88
C LEU A 10 -13.53 0.73 7.48
N LEU A 11 -14.58 0.69 6.65
CA LEU A 11 -15.96 0.77 7.12
C LEU A 11 -16.34 -0.41 8.02
N ILE A 12 -15.95 -1.63 7.64
CA ILE A 12 -16.23 -2.83 8.43
C ILE A 12 -15.51 -2.76 9.79
N ILE A 13 -14.23 -2.38 9.82
CA ILE A 13 -13.47 -2.23 11.07
C ILE A 13 -14.15 -1.23 12.02
N SER A 14 -14.65 -0.11 11.51
CA SER A 14 -15.38 0.88 12.31
C SER A 14 -16.66 0.30 12.93
N MET A 15 -17.48 -0.39 12.11
CA MET A 15 -18.72 -1.04 12.58
C MET A 15 -18.44 -2.15 13.60
N THR A 16 -17.38 -2.93 13.38
CA THR A 16 -16.91 -3.95 14.32
C THR A 16 -16.43 -3.31 15.63
N GLY A 17 -15.72 -2.18 15.60
CA GLY A 17 -15.33 -1.45 16.81
C GLY A 17 -16.53 -1.00 17.64
N VAL A 18 -17.56 -0.41 17.00
CA VAL A 18 -18.78 0.04 17.70
C VAL A 18 -19.52 -1.14 18.34
N THR A 19 -19.64 -2.26 17.61
CA THR A 19 -20.36 -3.44 18.10
C THR A 19 -19.60 -4.16 19.22
N ALA A 20 -18.26 -4.04 19.24
CA ALA A 20 -17.42 -4.54 20.33
C ALA A 20 -17.70 -3.79 21.64
N VAL A 21 -17.79 -2.46 21.57
CA VAL A 21 -18.02 -1.58 22.73
C VAL A 21 -19.44 -1.76 23.28
N THR A 22 -20.44 -1.97 22.43
CA THR A 22 -21.84 -2.14 22.88
C THR A 22 -22.14 -3.52 23.46
N ASN A 23 -21.31 -4.53 23.17
CA ASN A 23 -21.51 -5.91 23.63
C ASN A 23 -20.44 -6.37 24.64
N MET A 24 -19.77 -5.43 25.33
CA MET A 24 -18.70 -5.76 26.29
C MET A 24 -19.14 -6.68 27.43
N ASP A 25 -20.42 -6.68 27.79
CA ASP A 25 -20.96 -7.54 28.87
C ASP A 25 -21.17 -9.01 28.44
N LYS A 26 -20.98 -9.35 27.16
CA LYS A 26 -21.17 -10.70 26.62
C LYS A 26 -19.83 -11.29 26.13
N PRO A 27 -19.21 -12.21 26.89
CA PRO A 27 -17.88 -12.71 26.55
C PRO A 27 -17.83 -13.49 25.22
N GLU A 28 -18.87 -14.26 24.89
CA GLU A 28 -18.96 -14.99 23.62
C GLU A 28 -18.91 -14.06 22.40
N GLU A 29 -19.69 -12.97 22.45
CA GLU A 29 -19.77 -11.99 21.38
C GLU A 29 -18.45 -11.22 21.22
N PHE A 30 -17.79 -10.92 22.35
CA PHE A 30 -16.49 -10.27 22.38
C PHE A 30 -15.39 -11.11 21.71
N PHE A 31 -15.34 -12.43 21.97
CA PHE A 31 -14.39 -13.33 21.31
C PHE A 31 -14.62 -13.44 19.81
N ARG A 32 -15.89 -13.49 19.37
CA ARG A 32 -16.25 -13.45 17.95
C ARG A 32 -15.80 -12.13 17.30
N GLN A 33 -15.91 -11.03 18.03
CA GLN A 33 -15.50 -9.71 17.55
C GLN A 33 -13.99 -9.58 17.38
N ILE A 34 -13.21 -10.10 18.33
CA ILE A 34 -11.74 -10.12 18.26
C ILE A 34 -11.28 -10.94 17.07
N THR A 35 -11.81 -12.15 16.89
CA THR A 35 -11.43 -13.02 15.78
C THR A 35 -11.73 -12.38 14.42
N PHE A 36 -12.89 -11.73 14.29
CA PHE A 36 -13.25 -10.99 13.08
C PHE A 36 -12.33 -9.79 12.83
N SER A 37 -11.99 -9.04 13.88
CA SER A 37 -11.07 -7.90 13.80
C SER A 37 -9.67 -8.32 13.39
N CYS A 38 -9.14 -9.42 13.96
CA CYS A 38 -7.86 -10.00 13.56
C CYS A 38 -7.86 -10.40 12.08
N ALA A 39 -8.92 -11.04 11.59
CA ALA A 39 -9.02 -11.43 10.18
C ALA A 39 -8.98 -10.21 9.24
N LEU A 40 -9.70 -9.13 9.58
CA LEU A 40 -9.70 -7.89 8.80
C LEU A 40 -8.34 -7.19 8.80
N LEU A 41 -7.64 -7.18 9.95
CA LEU A 41 -6.28 -6.63 10.05
C LEU A 41 -5.29 -7.41 9.19
N VAL A 42 -5.36 -8.74 9.20
CA VAL A 42 -4.51 -9.59 8.35
C VAL A 42 -4.80 -9.32 6.87
N HIS A 43 -6.08 -9.19 6.48
CA HIS A 43 -6.44 -8.87 5.11
C HIS A 43 -5.88 -7.51 4.67
N LEU A 44 -6.05 -6.47 5.50
CA LEU A 44 -5.51 -5.13 5.24
C LEU A 44 -3.98 -5.13 5.16
N PHE A 45 -3.31 -5.95 5.98
CA PHE A 45 -1.87 -6.13 5.95
C PHE A 45 -1.41 -6.70 4.60
N PHE A 46 -2.06 -7.76 4.11
CA PHE A 46 -1.70 -8.35 2.81
C PHE A 46 -1.90 -7.36 1.66
N GLU A 47 -3.01 -6.64 1.64
CA GLU A 47 -3.28 -5.59 0.64
C GLU A 47 -2.18 -4.51 0.66
N SER A 48 -1.81 -4.03 1.85
CA SER A 48 -0.78 -3.01 2.02
C SER A 48 0.60 -3.51 1.63
N PHE A 49 0.92 -4.77 1.98
CA PHE A 49 2.18 -5.41 1.64
C PHE A 49 2.36 -5.58 0.13
N GLN A 50 1.31 -6.00 -0.59
CA GLN A 50 1.36 -6.09 -2.05
C GLN A 50 1.53 -4.71 -2.69
N ALA A 51 0.88 -3.68 -2.15
CA ALA A 51 1.05 -2.30 -2.62
C ALA A 51 2.49 -1.79 -2.43
N GLN A 52 3.10 -2.03 -1.26
CA GLN A 52 4.51 -1.67 -1.01
C GLN A 52 5.46 -2.42 -1.94
N ARG A 53 5.29 -3.73 -2.11
CA ARG A 53 6.12 -4.52 -3.04
C ARG A 53 6.05 -3.99 -4.47
N LEU A 54 4.89 -3.51 -4.91
CA LEU A 54 4.74 -2.91 -6.23
C LEU A 54 5.55 -1.61 -6.36
N ILE A 55 5.51 -0.76 -5.33
CA ILE A 55 6.28 0.49 -5.27
C ILE A 55 7.77 0.18 -5.27
N ASP A 56 8.22 -0.74 -4.42
CA ASP A 56 9.63 -1.12 -4.29
C ASP A 56 10.16 -1.70 -5.59
N HIS A 57 9.39 -2.58 -6.25
CA HIS A 57 9.80 -3.17 -7.52
C HIS A 57 9.85 -2.13 -8.64
N SER A 58 8.89 -1.19 -8.67
CA SER A 58 8.91 -0.06 -9.60
C SER A 58 10.15 0.82 -9.41
N SER A 59 10.53 1.08 -8.16
CA SER A 59 11.72 1.86 -7.81
C SER A 59 13.01 1.12 -8.18
N LEU A 60 13.08 -0.19 -7.91
CA LEU A 60 14.21 -1.04 -8.27
C LEU A 60 14.45 -1.06 -9.78
N VAL A 61 13.39 -1.16 -10.58
CA VAL A 61 13.49 -1.09 -12.05
C VAL A 61 14.05 0.26 -12.49
N HIS A 62 13.64 1.37 -11.88
CA HIS A 62 14.19 2.68 -12.17
C HIS A 62 15.69 2.79 -11.84
N THR A 63 16.10 2.33 -10.65
CA THR A 63 17.50 2.32 -10.22
C THR A 63 18.35 1.40 -11.11
N SER A 64 17.80 0.25 -11.51
CA SER A 64 18.49 -0.67 -12.42
C SER A 64 18.71 -0.02 -13.79
N LEU A 65 17.68 0.63 -14.36
CA LEU A 65 17.78 1.31 -15.66
C LEU A 65 18.77 2.48 -15.64
N THR A 66 18.86 3.22 -14.54
CA THR A 66 19.80 4.34 -14.38
C THR A 66 21.24 3.88 -14.13
N SER A 67 21.44 2.71 -13.54
CA SER A 67 22.77 2.11 -13.30
C SER A 67 23.45 1.55 -14.56
N VAL A 68 22.68 1.24 -15.62
CA VAL A 68 23.22 0.73 -16.88
C VAL A 68 24.04 1.82 -17.59
N PRO A 69 25.23 1.51 -18.16
CA PRO A 69 26.01 2.46 -18.96
C PRO A 69 25.32 2.70 -20.33
N TRP A 70 24.19 3.42 -20.31
CA TRP A 70 23.35 3.75 -21.45
C TRP A 70 24.10 4.50 -22.57
N TYR A 71 25.22 5.14 -22.22
CA TYR A 71 26.12 5.82 -23.15
C TYR A 71 27.00 4.85 -23.96
N GLN A 72 27.12 3.59 -23.57
CA GLN A 72 27.87 2.56 -24.33
C GLN A 72 26.97 1.64 -25.16
N THR A 73 25.64 1.77 -25.06
CA THR A 73 24.67 0.90 -25.76
C THR A 73 24.36 1.40 -27.17
N SER A 74 23.86 0.51 -28.05
CA SER A 74 23.44 0.84 -29.42
C SER A 74 22.45 2.03 -29.46
N SER A 75 22.46 2.78 -30.57
CA SER A 75 21.62 3.98 -30.74
C SER A 75 20.11 3.69 -30.62
N ARG A 76 19.66 2.51 -31.04
CA ARG A 76 18.26 2.05 -30.90
C ARG A 76 17.93 1.75 -29.44
N THR A 77 18.80 1.01 -28.74
CA THR A 77 18.60 0.64 -27.34
C THR A 77 18.69 1.85 -26.41
N ARG A 78 19.57 2.82 -26.71
CA ARG A 78 19.70 4.07 -25.94
C ARG A 78 18.39 4.88 -25.93
N LYS A 79 17.73 5.03 -27.07
CA LYS A 79 16.42 5.73 -27.15
C LYS A 79 15.35 5.06 -26.29
N ILE A 80 15.32 3.73 -26.30
CA ILE A 80 14.38 2.94 -25.51
C ILE A 80 14.67 3.08 -24.01
N LEU A 81 15.94 2.99 -23.60
CA LEU A 81 16.39 3.18 -22.22
C LEU A 81 16.01 4.57 -21.68
N ILE A 82 16.28 5.64 -22.44
CA ILE A 82 15.92 7.01 -22.04
C ILE A 82 14.41 7.13 -21.85
N PHE A 83 13.61 6.57 -22.77
CA PHE A 83 12.15 6.59 -22.64
C PHE A 83 11.66 5.83 -21.41
N MET A 84 12.26 4.66 -21.11
CA MET A 84 11.94 3.88 -19.91
C MET A 84 12.35 4.60 -18.62
N ILE A 85 13.53 5.22 -18.57
CA ILE A 85 13.98 6.03 -17.43
C ILE A 85 13.04 7.21 -17.20
N MET A 86 12.63 7.92 -18.26
CA MET A 86 11.65 9.02 -18.16
C MET A 86 10.30 8.54 -17.63
N LYS A 87 9.83 7.36 -18.05
CA LYS A 87 8.57 6.75 -17.61
C LYS A 87 8.60 6.23 -16.18
N THR A 88 9.75 5.73 -15.72
CA THR A 88 9.93 5.12 -14.38
C THR A 88 10.42 6.13 -13.32
N ARG A 89 10.69 7.37 -13.72
CA ARG A 89 11.14 8.46 -12.84
C ARG A 89 10.13 8.79 -11.75
N GLU A 90 8.85 8.61 -12.05
CA GLU A 90 7.81 8.55 -11.02
C GLU A 90 7.61 7.07 -10.65
N PRO A 91 7.92 6.66 -9.41
CA PRO A 91 7.59 5.31 -8.96
C PRO A 91 6.08 5.08 -9.14
N CYS A 92 5.68 3.85 -9.43
CA CYS A 92 4.26 3.51 -9.49
C CYS A 92 3.67 3.58 -8.08
N VAL A 93 3.27 4.79 -7.67
CA VAL A 93 2.78 5.06 -6.32
C VAL A 93 1.27 4.89 -6.28
N LEU A 94 0.79 4.03 -5.37
CA LEU A 94 -0.63 3.96 -5.06
C LEU A 94 -1.02 5.22 -4.27
N THR A 95 -1.62 6.19 -4.95
CA THR A 95 -2.12 7.43 -4.32
C THR A 95 -3.59 7.27 -3.96
N ALA A 96 -3.97 7.50 -2.71
CA ALA A 96 -5.37 7.68 -2.32
C ALA A 96 -5.85 9.03 -2.88
N GLY A 97 -6.68 8.99 -3.93
CA GLY A 97 -7.34 10.17 -4.49
C GLY A 97 -6.41 11.29 -4.97
N LYS A 98 -5.18 10.99 -5.42
CA LYS A 98 -4.11 11.96 -5.77
C LYS A 98 -3.57 12.85 -4.63
N MET A 99 -4.02 12.66 -3.39
CA MET A 99 -3.63 13.53 -2.27
C MET A 99 -2.63 12.89 -1.32
N TYR A 100 -2.70 11.56 -1.14
CA TYR A 100 -1.84 10.87 -0.18
C TYR A 100 -1.17 9.64 -0.80
N VAL A 101 0.16 9.63 -0.73
CA VAL A 101 0.98 8.46 -1.02
C VAL A 101 0.77 7.47 0.12
N ILE A 102 0.23 6.29 -0.17
CA ILE A 102 0.10 5.23 0.83
C ILE A 102 1.50 4.62 1.00
N SER A 103 2.29 5.14 1.94
CA SER A 103 3.60 4.60 2.34
C SER A 103 3.67 4.29 3.84
N MET A 104 4.61 3.43 4.22
CA MET A 104 4.91 3.12 5.63
C MET A 104 5.26 4.37 6.44
N ASP A 105 5.92 5.34 5.83
CA ASP A 105 6.21 6.65 6.46
C ASP A 105 4.95 7.42 6.83
N THR A 106 3.92 7.36 5.97
CA THR A 106 2.64 8.00 6.24
C THR A 106 1.92 7.30 7.40
N PHE A 107 1.99 5.96 7.46
CA PHE A 107 1.47 5.20 8.60
C PHE A 107 2.18 5.55 9.91
N SER A 108 3.52 5.64 9.90
CA SER A 108 4.33 6.02 11.07
C SER A 108 4.07 7.46 11.53
N THR A 109 3.80 8.38 10.60
CA THR A 109 3.49 9.77 10.93
C THR A 109 2.13 9.87 11.62
N VAL A 110 1.14 9.07 11.19
CA VAL A 110 -0.17 9.02 11.84
C VAL A 110 -0.09 8.40 13.24
N SER A 111 0.77 7.39 13.45
CA SER A 111 0.93 6.77 14.77
C SER A 111 1.72 7.61 15.77
N ASN A 112 2.60 8.50 15.31
CA ASN A 112 3.43 9.35 16.19
C ASN A 112 2.76 10.70 16.55
N ASN A 113 1.62 11.02 15.94
CA ASN A 113 0.82 12.21 16.25
C ASN A 113 -0.43 11.89 17.10
N PHE A 114 -0.52 10.67 17.62
CA PHE A 114 -1.43 10.24 18.68
C PHE A 114 -0.63 9.97 19.96
#